data_AF-A0A968AY48-F1
#
_entry.id   AF-A0A968AY48-F1
#
_cell.length_a   1.000
_cell.length_b   1.000
_cell.length_c   1.000
_cell.angle_alpha   90.00
_cell.angle_beta   90.00
_cell.angle_gamma   90.00
#
_symmetry.space_group_name_H-M   'P 1'
#
loop_
_entity.id
_entity.type
_entity.pdbx_description
1 polymer ?
#
loop_
_entity_poly.entity_id
_entity_poly.type
_entity_poly.pdbx_seq_one_letter_code
_entity_poly.pdbx_strand_id
1 'polypeptide(L)' 'GRDIYIAEGCNNCHSQMIRPFRSETERYGEYSKPGEFVYDHPFLWGSKRTGPDLHR' A
#
# COMPACT_ATOMS: atom_id res chain seq x y z
N GLY A 1 -7.63 10.12 -9.92
CA GLY A 1 -7.06 8.76 -9.82
C GLY A 1 -7.22 8.23 -8.42
N ARG A 2 -6.52 8.81 -7.46
CA ARG A 2 -6.57 8.44 -6.04
C ARG A 2 -7.99 8.41 -5.45
N ASP A 3 -8.81 9.42 -5.72
CA ASP A 3 -10.18 9.44 -5.20
C ASP A 3 -11.06 8.34 -5.79
N ILE A 4 -10.78 7.91 -7.02
CA ILE A 4 -11.44 6.77 -7.64
C ILE A 4 -10.98 5.47 -6.96
N TYR A 5 -9.69 5.34 -6.65
CA TYR A 5 -9.17 4.21 -5.88
C TYR A 5 -9.85 4.08 -4.50
N ILE A 6 -10.16 5.20 -3.85
CA ILE A 6 -10.95 5.23 -2.60
C ILE A 6 -12.41 4.87 -2.87
N ALA A 7 -13.04 5.49 -3.87
CA ALA A 7 -14.45 5.31 -4.18
C ALA A 7 -14.78 3.86 -4.53
N GLU A 8 -13.90 3.20 -5.29
CA GLU A 8 -14.01 1.79 -5.66
C GLU A 8 -13.56 0.84 -4.52
N GLY A 9 -13.08 1.38 -3.40
CA GLY A 9 -12.68 0.60 -2.23
C GLY A 9 -11.50 -0.33 -2.48
N CYS A 10 -10.59 0.02 -3.39
CA CYS A 10 -9.44 -0.81 -3.73
C CYS A 10 -8.54 -1.11 -2.51
N ASN A 11 -8.49 -0.17 -1.54
CA ASN A 11 -7.78 -0.31 -0.27
C ASN A 11 -8.26 -1.46 0.62
N ASN A 12 -9.45 -2.02 0.37
CA ASN A 12 -9.99 -3.17 1.10
C ASN A 12 -9.37 -4.51 0.66
N CYS A 13 -8.81 -4.55 -0.55
CA CYS A 13 -8.20 -5.74 -1.14
C CYS A 13 -6.69 -5.59 -1.32
N HIS A 14 -6.21 -4.37 -1.49
CA HIS A 14 -4.82 -4.05 -1.77
C HIS A 14 -4.25 -3.13 -0.71
N SER A 15 -3.10 -3.49 -0.16
CA SER A 15 -2.33 -2.58 0.69
C SER A 15 -1.36 -1.76 -0.12
N GLN A 16 -0.95 -0.64 0.44
CA GLN A 16 0.13 0.20 -0.08
C GLN A 16 1.17 0.41 1.03
N MET A 17 1.65 -0.70 1.61
CA MET A 17 2.65 -0.69 2.68
C MET A 17 3.38 -2.02 2.73
N ILE A 18 4.57 -2.05 2.15
CA ILE A 18 5.50 -3.19 2.16
C ILE A 18 6.20 -3.24 3.52
N ARG A 19 6.06 -4.38 4.21
CA ARG A 19 6.64 -4.59 5.55
C ARG A 19 8.13 -4.89 5.46
N PRO A 20 8.94 -4.59 6.51
CA PRO A 20 10.39 -4.78 6.51
C PRO A 20 10.79 -6.25 6.76
N PHE A 21 10.24 -7.16 5.94
CA PHE A 21 10.61 -8.57 5.91
C PHE A 21 11.26 -8.90 4.58
N ARG A 22 12.30 -9.73 4.61
CA ARG A 22 13.02 -10.16 3.39
C ARG A 22 12.08 -10.68 2.29
N SER A 23 11.10 -11.51 2.67
CA SER A 23 10.15 -12.11 1.73
C SER A 23 9.22 -11.09 1.07
N GLU A 24 8.90 -9.99 1.75
CA GLU A 24 8.12 -8.92 1.14
C GLU A 24 8.98 -8.06 0.24
N THR A 25 10.23 -7.78 0.67
CA THR A 25 11.12 -6.97 -0.15
C THR A 25 11.51 -7.66 -1.45
N GLU A 26 11.68 -8.99 -1.42
CA GLU A 26 11.92 -9.79 -2.63
C GLU A 26 10.69 -9.83 -3.55
N ARG A 27 9.48 -9.76 -3.00
CA ARG A 27 8.24 -9.85 -3.77
C ARG A 27 7.78 -8.52 -4.36
N TYR A 28 7.86 -7.44 -3.57
CA TYR A 28 7.24 -6.15 -3.88
C TYR A 28 8.26 -5.00 -3.99
N GLY A 29 9.52 -5.18 -3.62
CA GLY A 29 10.56 -4.13 -3.66
C GLY A 29 10.87 -3.53 -2.28
N GLU A 30 11.56 -2.39 -2.24
CA GLU A 30 12.04 -1.82 -0.97
C GLU A 30 10.89 -1.58 0.03
N TYR A 31 11.13 -1.88 1.32
CA TYR A 31 10.14 -1.68 2.38
C TYR A 31 9.71 -0.21 2.46
N SER A 32 8.49 0.02 2.94
CA SER A 32 7.91 1.36 2.94
C SER A 32 8.47 2.23 4.07
N LYS A 33 8.76 3.49 3.75
CA LYS A 33 9.30 4.49 4.68
C LYS A 33 8.21 5.48 5.06
N PRO A 34 8.18 5.98 6.32
CA PRO A 34 7.16 6.94 6.75
C PRO A 34 7.07 8.20 5.88
N GLY A 35 8.19 8.65 5.29
CA GLY A 35 8.24 9.82 4.41
C GLY A 35 7.50 9.67 3.08
N GLU A 36 7.18 8.45 2.65
CA GLU A 36 6.49 8.18 1.38
C GLU A 36 4.99 8.53 1.44
N PHE A 37 4.42 8.63 2.64
CA PHE A 37 2.98 8.85 2.86
C PHE A 37 2.63 10.26 3.32
N VAL A 38 3.60 11.19 3.32
CA VAL A 38 3.43 12.53 3.89
C VAL A 38 2.30 13.31 3.24
N TYR A 39 2.04 13.07 1.95
CA TYR A 39 1.00 13.76 1.18
C TYR A 39 -0.31 12.98 1.07
N ASP A 40 -0.42 11.81 1.71
CA ASP A 40 -1.60 10.97 1.63
C ASP A 40 -2.67 11.38 2.64
N HIS A 41 -3.73 12.02 2.12
CA HIS A 41 -4.89 12.42 2.92
C HIS A 41 -6.18 11.84 2.31
N PRO A 42 -6.81 10.83 2.93
CA PRO A 42 -6.36 10.06 4.10
C PRO A 42 -5.27 9.04 3.73
N PHE A 43 -4.52 8.51 4.71
CA PHE A 43 -3.59 7.41 4.47
C PHE A 43 -4.34 6.19 3.89
N LEU A 44 -3.70 5.45 2.97
CA LEU A 44 -4.30 4.27 2.31
C LEU A 44 -3.47 3.00 2.55
N TRP A 45 -2.90 2.88 3.75
CA TRP A 45 -2.29 1.64 4.18
C TRP A 45 -3.38 0.58 4.26
N GLY A 46 -3.21 -0.52 3.53
CA GLY A 46 -4.21 -1.58 3.53
C GLY A 46 -4.18 -2.36 4.82
N SER A 47 -5.35 -2.83 5.25
CA SER A 47 -5.52 -3.70 6.41
C SER A 47 -5.63 -5.18 6.02
N LYS A 48 -5.88 -5.45 4.74
CA LYS A 48 -6.09 -6.79 4.18
C LYS A 48 -5.47 -6.87 2.79
N ARG A 49 -4.88 -8.04 2.49
CA ARG A 49 -4.32 -8.38 1.18
C ARG A 49 -5.08 -9.56 0.60
N THR A 50 -6.19 -9.26 -0.07
CA THR A 50 -6.82 -10.23 -0.99
C THR A 50 -6.07 -10.23 -2.32
N GLY A 51 -5.65 -9.05 -2.77
CA GLY A 51 -4.72 -8.84 -3.87
C GLY A 51 -3.31 -8.46 -3.38
N PRO A 52 -2.34 -8.30 -4.30
CA PRO A 52 -0.97 -7.89 -3.97
C PRO A 52 -0.92 -6.47 -3.38
N ASP A 53 0.19 -6.16 -2.71
CA ASP A 53 0.54 -4.79 -2.35
C ASP A 53 0.81 -3.96 -3.61
N LEU A 54 0.43 -2.68 -3.61
CA LEU A 54 0.49 -1.77 -4.75
C LEU A 54 1.39 -0.54 -4.48
N HIS A 55 2.24 -0.55 -3.46
CA HIS A 55 3.05 0.63 -3.14
C HIS A 55 4.20 0.89 -4.14
N ARG A 56 4.56 -0.10 -4.97
CA ARG A 56 5.69 -0.04 -5.90
C ARG A 56 5.23 -0.35 -7.31
#